data_AF-A0A956YQK8-F1
#
_entry.id   AF-A0A956YQK8-F1
#
_cell.length_a   1.000
_cell.length_b   1.000
_cell.length_c   1.000
_cell.angle_alpha   90.00
_cell.angle_beta   90.00
_cell.angle_gamma   90.00
#
_symmetry.space_group_name_H-M   'P 1'
#
loop_
_entity.id
_entity.type
_entity.pdbx_description
1 polymer ?
#
loop_
_entity_poly.entity_id
_entity_poly.type
_entity_poly.pdbx_seq_one_letter_code
_entity_poly.pdbx_strand_id
1 'polypeptide(L)' 'STVTVHIRRLRERIEMYPSDPVDLLTVWGVGYKFDPG' A
#
# COMPACT_ATOMS: atom_id res chain seq x y z
N SER A 1 5.96 -15.26 5.42
CA SER A 1 5.99 -13.81 5.18
C SER A 1 5.21 -13.53 3.89
N THR A 2 3.97 -13.02 3.96
CA THR A 2 3.12 -12.83 2.77
C THR A 2 3.24 -11.41 2.22
N VAL A 3 2.95 -11.20 0.93
CA VAL A 3 3.01 -9.88 0.29
C VAL A 3 2.18 -8.85 1.05
N THR A 4 0.96 -9.21 1.43
CA THR A 4 0.03 -8.34 2.17
C THR A 4 0.59 -7.84 3.50
N VAL A 5 1.35 -8.67 4.23
CA VAL A 5 1.99 -8.25 5.49
C VAL A 5 3.05 -7.19 5.23
N HIS A 6 3.86 -7.33 4.18
CA HIS A 6 4.88 -6.32 3.85
C HIS A 6 4.25 -5.03 3.33
N ILE A 7 3.21 -5.12 2.51
CA ILE A 7 2.48 -3.94 2.04
C ILE A 7 1.88 -3.15 3.20
N ARG A 8 1.27 -3.83 4.17
CA ARG A 8 0.75 -3.16 5.38
C ARG A 8 1.86 -2.42 6.13
N ARG A 9 2.99 -3.08 6.39
CA ARG A 9 4.14 -2.45 7.07
C ARG A 9 4.74 -1.28 6.30
N LEU A 10 4.68 -1.33 4.97
CA LEU A 10 5.13 -0.24 4.12
C LEU A 10 4.19 0.96 4.22
N ARG A 11 2.87 0.73 4.10
CA ARG A 11 1.85 1.79 4.29
C ARG A 11 1.94 2.45 5.66
N GLU A 12 2.15 1.68 6.71
CA GLU A 12 2.36 2.19 8.08
C GLU A 12 3.54 3.18 8.20
N ARG A 13 4.48 3.18 7.26
CA ARG A 13 5.66 4.06 7.29
C ARG A 13 5.59 5.23 6.32
N ILE A 14 4.91 5.08 5.19
CA ILE A 14 4.93 6.08 4.10
C ILE A 14 3.61 6.86 4.00
N GLU A 15 2.49 6.25 4.37
CA GLU A 15 1.18 6.90 4.26
C GLU A 15 0.89 7.74 5.49
N MET A 16 0.27 8.90 5.30
CA MET A 16 -0.28 9.69 6.42
C MET A 16 -1.41 8.94 7.13
N TYR A 17 -2.27 8.25 6.36
CA TYR A 17 -3.36 7.44 6.86
C TYR A 17 -3.31 6.03 6.22
N PRO A 18 -2.69 5.03 6.87
CA PRO A 18 -2.50 3.70 6.25
C PRO A 18 -3.80 2.97 5.86
N SER A 19 -4.93 3.35 6.46
CA SER A 19 -6.27 2.84 6.15
C SER A 19 -6.90 3.50 4.91
N ASP A 20 -6.39 4.65 4.49
CA ASP A 20 -6.81 5.40 3.31
C ASP A 20 -5.57 5.76 2.47
N PRO A 21 -4.94 4.73 1.84
CA PRO A 21 -3.65 4.91 1.18
C PRO A 21 -3.80 5.73 -0.10
N VAL A 22 -2.92 6.72 -0.27
CA VAL A 22 -2.86 7.56 -1.46
C VAL A 22 -1.65 7.23 -2.33
N ASP A 23 -0.54 6.79 -1.73
CA ASP A 23 0.70 6.51 -2.45
C ASP A 23 0.79 5.04 -2.90
N LEU A 24 0.39 4.08 -2.07
CA LEU A 24 0.48 2.64 -2.35
C LEU A 24 -0.90 2.03 -2.48
N LEU A 25 -1.43 2.02 -3.71
CA LEU A 25 -2.79 1.61 -4.05
C LEU A 25 -2.92 0.11 -4.27
N THR A 26 -4.09 -0.45 -3.91
CA THR A 26 -4.46 -1.82 -4.27
C THR A 26 -5.18 -1.81 -5.62
N VAL A 27 -4.67 -2.56 -6.59
CA VAL A 27 -5.30 -2.77 -7.90
C VAL A 27 -5.90 -4.18 -7.94
N TRP A 28 -7.23 -4.25 -7.89
CA TRP A 28 -7.96 -5.52 -7.85
C TRP A 28 -7.67 -6.39 -9.06
N GLY A 29 -7.34 -7.66 -8.82
CA GLY A 29 -6.99 -8.62 -9.86
C GLY A 29 -5.58 -8.45 -10.45
N VAL A 30 -4.79 -7.48 -9.99
CA VAL A 30 -3.44 -7.21 -10.51
C VAL A 30 -2.39 -7.23 -9.40
N GLY A 31 -2.60 -6.49 -8.31
CA GLY A 31 -1.61 -6.36 -7.24
C GLY A 31 -1.62 -4.98 -6.59
N TYR A 32 -0.44 -4.36 -6.47
CA TYR A 32 -0.25 -3.06 -5.84
C TYR A 32 0.46 -2.11 -6.78
N LYS A 33 0.08 -0.83 -6.77
CA LYS A 33 0.71 0.24 -7.56
C LYS A 33 1.21 1.32 -6.60
N PHE A 34 2.42 1.79 -6.83
CA PHE A 34 2.95 2.98 -6.17
C PHE A 34 2.73 4.21 -7.07
N ASP A 35 2.14 5.25 -6.52
CA ASP A 35 1.70 6.48 -7.18
C ASP A 35 1.85 7.67 -6.21
N PRO A 36 3.08 8.11 -5.93
CA PRO A 36 3.30 9.34 -5.19
C PRO A 36 2.87 10.47 -6.13
N GLY A 37 1.78 11.17 -5.81
CA GLY A 37 1.21 12.21 -6.66
C GLY A 37 2.22 13.17 -7.29
#